data_AF-A0A7V2IQ64-F1
#
_entry.id   AF-A0A7V2IQ64-F1
#
_cell.length_a   1.000
_cell.length_b   1.000
_cell.length_c   1.000
_cell.angle_alpha   90.00
_cell.angle_beta   90.00
_cell.angle_gamma   90.00
#
_symmetry.space_group_name_H-M   'P 1'
#
loop_
_entity.id
_entity.type
_entity.pdbx_description
1 polymer ?
#
loop_
_entity_poly.entity_id
_entity_poly.type
_entity_poly.pdbx_seq_one_letter_code
_entity_poly.pdbx_strand_id
1 'polypeptide(L)'
;MPETTQRHARPAAGHMVAVAWLVLGVCVSQAALDRTRYIGLDEVRPDMVGYCLTVYRGQTVEKFGLRVLSVVPNWEPGRDAILVV
;
A
#
# COMPACT_ATOMS: atom_id res chain seq x y z
N MET A 1 -50.40 41.94 14.58
CA MET A 1 -50.94 40.58 14.77
C MET A 1 -50.28 39.71 13.70
N PRO A 2 -49.44 38.72 14.06
CA PRO A 2 -48.51 38.03 13.15
C PRO A 2 -49.09 36.72 12.61
N GLU A 3 -48.87 36.40 11.34
CA GLU A 3 -49.15 35.08 10.78
C GLU A 3 -47.85 34.29 10.57
N THR A 4 -47.58 33.45 11.56
CA THR A 4 -46.80 32.23 11.49
C THR A 4 -47.33 31.28 10.42
N THR A 5 -46.48 30.73 9.55
CA THR A 5 -46.38 29.27 9.32
C THR A 5 -45.28 28.95 8.31
N GLN A 6 -44.06 28.77 8.82
CA GLN A 6 -43.02 28.03 8.14
C GLN A 6 -43.47 26.57 8.03
N ARG A 7 -43.87 26.11 6.84
CA ARG A 7 -44.05 24.67 6.59
C ARG A 7 -42.68 24.03 6.40
N HIS A 8 -42.24 23.37 7.46
CA HIS A 8 -41.17 22.37 7.47
C HIS A 8 -41.30 21.40 6.28
N ALA A 9 -40.38 21.51 5.32
CA ALA A 9 -40.09 20.43 4.39
C ALA A 9 -39.43 19.29 5.19
N ARG A 10 -40.03 18.10 5.15
CA ARG A 10 -39.61 16.91 5.89
C ARG A 10 -38.24 16.40 5.41
N PRO A 11 -37.26 16.14 6.30
CA PRO A 11 -35.97 15.58 5.92
C PRO A 11 -36.07 14.05 5.87
N ALA A 12 -36.23 13.48 4.67
CA ALA A 12 -36.25 12.02 4.47
C ALA A 12 -35.10 11.52 3.56
N ALA A 13 -34.15 12.40 3.20
CA ALA A 13 -33.07 12.09 2.25
C ALA A 13 -31.70 11.80 2.90
N GLY A 14 -31.55 11.98 4.22
CA GLY A 14 -30.25 11.89 4.89
C GLY A 14 -29.70 10.47 5.05
N HIS A 15 -30.56 9.47 5.28
CA HIS A 15 -30.10 8.11 5.59
C HIS A 15 -29.68 7.32 4.34
N MET A 16 -30.29 7.59 3.19
CA MET A 16 -30.01 6.83 1.95
C MET A 16 -28.66 7.21 1.31
N VAL A 17 -28.21 8.45 1.54
CA VAL A 17 -26.89 8.92 1.10
C VAL A 17 -25.80 8.37 2.02
N ALA A 18 -25.98 8.40 3.35
CA ALA A 18 -24.98 7.92 4.29
C ALA A 18 -24.66 6.42 4.14
N VAL A 19 -25.65 5.59 3.83
CA VAL A 19 -25.44 4.14 3.61
C VAL A 19 -24.69 3.88 2.30
N ALA A 20 -24.92 4.70 1.26
CA ALA A 20 -24.20 4.57 -0.01
C ALA A 20 -22.69 4.87 0.13
N TRP A 21 -22.31 5.80 1.01
CA TRP A 21 -20.90 6.06 1.34
C TRP A 21 -20.26 4.94 2.18
N LEU A 22 -21.06 4.21 2.96
CA LEU A 22 -20.58 3.10 3.80
C LEU A 22 -20.29 1.83 2.98
N VAL A 23 -21.10 1.53 1.97
CA VAL A 23 -21.01 0.30 1.16
C VAL A 23 -19.85 0.36 0.14
N LEU A 24 -19.48 1.55 -0.34
CA LEU A 24 -18.34 1.73 -1.25
C LEU A 24 -16.97 1.54 -0.60
N GLY A 25 -16.89 1.46 0.74
CA GLY A 25 -15.62 1.35 1.48
C GLY A 25 -15.08 -0.08 1.66
N VAL A 26 -15.85 -1.13 1.36
CA VAL A 26 -15.56 -2.50 1.86
C VAL A 26 -14.80 -3.41 0.87
N CYS A 27 -14.62 -3.03 -0.40
CA CYS A 27 -14.07 -3.95 -1.41
C CYS A 27 -12.59 -3.73 -1.77
N VAL A 28 -11.75 -3.23 -0.85
CA VAL A 28 -10.30 -3.22 -1.04
C VAL A 28 -9.70 -4.39 -0.24
N SER A 29 -9.83 -5.59 -0.80
CA SER A 29 -9.06 -6.75 -0.30
C SER A 29 -7.64 -6.63 -0.83
N GLN A 30 -6.78 -5.93 -0.10
CA GLN A 30 -5.34 -5.99 -0.35
C GLN A 30 -4.84 -7.33 0.20
N ALA A 31 -4.28 -8.17 -0.67
CA ALA A 31 -3.51 -9.33 -0.24
C ALA A 31 -2.36 -8.81 0.65
N ALA A 32 -2.47 -9.07 1.95
CA ALA A 32 -1.47 -8.62 2.91
C ALA A 32 -0.17 -9.40 2.72
N LEU A 33 0.96 -8.70 2.63
CA LEU A 33 2.28 -9.33 2.70
C LEU A 33 2.45 -10.00 4.06
N ASP A 34 2.88 -11.27 4.06
CA ASP A 34 3.30 -11.94 5.28
C ASP A 34 4.63 -11.35 5.75
N ARG A 35 4.56 -10.39 6.68
CA ARG A 35 5.72 -9.67 7.21
C ARG A 35 6.68 -10.54 8.03
N THR A 36 6.32 -11.79 8.32
CA THR A 36 7.26 -12.75 8.94
C THR A 36 8.22 -13.38 7.92
N ARG A 37 7.87 -13.33 6.63
CA ARG A 37 8.66 -13.93 5.53
C ARG A 37 9.17 -12.90 4.52
N TYR A 38 8.51 -11.75 4.40
CA TYR A 38 8.82 -10.72 3.42
C TYR A 38 8.90 -9.35 4.08
N ILE A 39 9.71 -8.47 3.50
CA ILE A 39 9.75 -7.05 3.88
C ILE A 39 9.01 -6.21 2.84
N GLY A 40 8.32 -5.17 3.28
CA GLY A 40 7.75 -4.16 2.40
C GLY A 40 8.82 -3.21 1.86
N LEU A 41 8.49 -2.45 0.82
CA LEU A 41 9.39 -1.41 0.29
C LEU A 41 9.61 -0.28 1.32
N ASP A 42 8.60 -0.01 2.14
CA ASP A 42 8.65 0.97 3.24
C ASP A 42 9.68 0.62 4.33
N GLU A 43 10.10 -0.64 4.39
CA GLU A 43 11.10 -1.12 5.33
C GLU A 43 12.53 -1.05 4.76
N VAL A 44 12.68 -0.91 3.44
CA VAL A 44 14.01 -0.84 2.78
C VAL A 44 14.64 0.52 3.00
N ARG A 45 15.87 0.53 3.52
CA ARG A 45 16.64 1.75 3.82
C ARG A 45 18.02 1.74 3.16
N PRO A 46 18.57 2.91 2.81
CA PRO A 46 19.98 3.03 2.46
C PRO A 46 20.88 2.39 3.52
N ASP A 47 22.01 1.85 3.08
CA ASP A 47 23.02 1.14 3.88
C ASP A 47 22.60 -0.19 4.50
N MET A 48 21.37 -0.67 4.25
CA MET A 48 20.99 -2.03 4.61
C MET A 48 21.91 -3.05 3.95
N VAL A 49 22.36 -4.01 4.75
CA VAL A 49 23.24 -5.10 4.32
C VAL A 49 22.42 -6.38 4.19
N GLY A 50 22.55 -7.04 3.05
CA GLY A 50 21.95 -8.33 2.76
C GLY A 50 22.95 -9.26 2.09
N TYR A 51 22.43 -10.42 1.67
CA TYR A 51 23.14 -11.31 0.79
C TYR A 51 22.15 -11.92 -0.19
N CYS A 52 22.64 -12.25 -1.36
CA CYS A 52 21.87 -12.91 -2.39
C CYS A 52 22.39 -14.33 -2.60
N LEU A 53 21.54 -15.16 -3.18
CA LEU A 53 21.81 -16.55 -3.47
C LEU A 53 21.81 -16.75 -4.98
N THR A 54 22.82 -17.42 -5.49
CA THR A 54 22.93 -17.80 -6.90
C THR A 54 23.52 -19.19 -7.03
N VAL A 55 23.39 -19.80 -8.20
CA VAL A 55 23.99 -21.09 -8.53
C VAL A 55 24.74 -20.92 -9.84
N TYR A 56 26.07 -20.84 -9.80
CA TYR A 56 26.89 -20.75 -11.02
C TYR A 56 27.28 -22.13 -11.57
N ARG A 57 27.36 -23.15 -10.72
CA ARG A 57 27.75 -24.51 -11.12
C ARG A 57 26.99 -25.58 -10.35
N GLY A 58 26.43 -26.54 -11.10
CA GLY A 58 25.79 -27.72 -10.53
C GLY A 58 24.60 -27.34 -9.65
N GLN A 59 24.66 -27.73 -8.39
CA GLN A 59 23.60 -27.52 -7.39
C GLN A 59 24.10 -26.74 -6.16
N THR A 60 25.30 -26.15 -6.23
CA THR A 60 25.90 -25.44 -5.11
C THR A 60 25.33 -24.02 -5.03
N VAL A 61 24.74 -23.68 -3.89
CA VAL A 61 24.26 -22.32 -3.61
C VAL A 61 25.42 -21.46 -3.13
N GLU A 62 25.68 -20.38 -3.85
CA GLU A 62 26.71 -19.39 -3.55
C GLU A 62 26.06 -18.12 -2.98
N LYS A 63 26.75 -17.50 -2.01
CA LYS A 63 26.33 -16.26 -1.36
C LYS A 63 27.19 -15.10 -1.84
N PHE A 64 26.55 -14.01 -2.25
CA PHE A 64 27.22 -12.74 -2.51
C PHE A 64 26.65 -11.64 -1.62
N GLY A 65 27.52 -10.77 -1.13
CA GLY A 65 27.11 -9.62 -0.33
C GLY A 65 26.31 -8.64 -1.17
N LEU A 66 25.37 -7.95 -0.52
CA LEU A 66 24.58 -6.89 -1.12
C LEU A 66 24.49 -5.73 -0.14
N ARG A 67 24.64 -4.50 -0.62
CA ARG A 67 24.34 -3.28 0.13
C ARG A 67 23.35 -2.43 -0.63
N VAL A 68 22.31 -1.96 0.05
CA VAL A 68 21.36 -1.00 -0.51
C VAL A 68 21.99 0.39 -0.55
N LEU A 69 22.01 1.00 -1.73
CA LEU A 69 22.44 2.38 -1.93
C LEU A 69 21.29 3.36 -1.78
N SER A 70 20.15 3.08 -2.43
CA SER A 70 18.98 3.98 -2.44
C SER A 70 17.73 3.26 -2.93
N VAL A 71 16.58 3.80 -2.57
CA VAL A 71 15.27 3.45 -3.16
C VAL A 71 14.83 4.61 -4.05
N VAL A 72 14.53 4.33 -5.32
CA VAL A 72 14.05 5.31 -6.31
C VAL A 72 12.58 5.02 -6.58
N PRO A 73 11.65 5.85 -6.05
CA PRO A 73 10.23 5.66 -6.30
C PRO A 73 9.87 6.03 -7.74
N ASN A 74 8.91 5.32 -8.31
CA ASN A 74 8.34 5.57 -9.65
C ASN A 74 9.43 5.72 -10.74
N TRP A 75 10.42 4.82 -10.72
CA TRP A 75 11.41 4.70 -11.79
C TRP A 75 10.74 4.38 -13.13
N GLU A 76 9.68 3.58 -13.08
CA GLU A 76 8.75 3.34 -14.18
C GLU A 76 7.30 3.38 -13.66
N PRO A 77 6.29 3.55 -14.52
CA PRO A 77 4.89 3.56 -14.08
C PRO A 77 4.53 2.32 -13.25
N GLY A 78 4.22 2.53 -11.97
CA GLY A 78 3.85 1.47 -11.03
C GLY A 78 5.03 0.61 -10.54
N ARG A 79 6.28 1.04 -10.76
CA ARG A 79 7.48 0.32 -10.35
C ARG A 79 8.50 1.24 -9.68
N ASP A 80 8.94 0.81 -8.51
CA ASP A 80 10.06 1.39 -7.79
C ASP A 80 11.35 0.61 -8.09
N ALA A 81 12.50 1.25 -7.92
CA ALA A 81 13.81 0.62 -8.10
C ALA A 81 14.62 0.68 -6.80
N ILE A 82 15.36 -0.39 -6.50
CA ILE A 82 16.32 -0.43 -5.40
C ILE A 82 17.72 -0.53 -6.01
N LEU A 83 18.56 0.44 -5.72
CA LEU A 83 19.94 0.48 -6.19
C LEU A 83 20.83 -0.26 -5.20
N VAL A 84 21.67 -1.17 -5.68
CA VAL A 84 22.48 -2.07 -4.84
C VAL A 84 23.89 -2.27 -5.39
N VAL A 85 24.83 -2.63 -4.51
CA VAL A 85 26.23 -3.00 -4.83
C VAL A 85 26.67 -4.26 -4.10
#